data_AF-A0A7X1B427-F1
#
_entry.id   AF-A0A7X1B427-F1
#
_cell.length_a   1.000
_cell.length_b   1.000
_cell.length_c   1.000
_cell.angle_alpha   90.00
_cell.angle_beta   90.00
_cell.angle_gamma   90.00
#
_symmetry.space_group_name_H-M   'P 1'
#
loop_
_entity.id
_entity.type
_entity.pdbx_description
1 polymer ?
#
loop_
_entity_poly.entity_id
_entity_poly.type
_entity_poly.pdbx_seq_one_letter_code
_entity_poly.pdbx_strand_id
1 'polypeptide(L)'
;MIREFVSMFARLTVLTVILLGAGSLVATEAQVQKVQFDLVEERGAPDPWFEVAATFNIKEGEEGNPRFANEVVVSFSFAVREKGRERDFRFYSAEAIYPTLEVGRHVARFYLIPELTNRDEVKGEPFAFEIVLSAKGHVLERFVSPNLETVEALRSFRSRLEAERSSGFRLQIDTPFAWYYPRDTPHPELPRNSMK
;
A
#
# COMPACT_ATOMS: atom_id res chain seq x y z
N MET A 1 35.30 46.09 -56.79
CA MET A 1 36.23 46.64 -55.77
C MET A 1 35.64 46.25 -54.43
N ILE A 2 35.90 45.09 -53.83
CA ILE A 2 37.16 44.50 -53.34
C ILE A 2 37.78 45.34 -52.22
N ARG A 3 37.89 44.69 -51.03
CA ARG A 3 38.71 44.97 -49.83
C ARG A 3 38.23 46.09 -48.91
N GLU A 4 38.18 45.94 -47.58
CA GLU A 4 39.12 45.35 -46.60
C GLU A 4 38.32 44.71 -45.42
N PHE A 5 38.55 43.47 -44.99
CA PHE A 5 39.61 42.95 -44.09
C PHE A 5 39.41 43.19 -42.57
N VAL A 6 38.85 42.16 -41.92
CA VAL A 6 39.24 41.52 -40.64
C VAL A 6 39.73 42.40 -39.47
N SER A 7 38.92 42.46 -38.41
CA SER A 7 39.26 42.37 -36.97
C SER A 7 37.95 42.64 -36.21
N MET A 8 37.49 41.93 -35.19
CA MET A 8 38.21 41.60 -33.97
C MET A 8 37.31 40.67 -33.14
N PHE A 9 37.92 39.62 -32.62
CA PHE A 9 37.39 38.73 -31.59
C PHE A 9 36.83 39.50 -30.38
N ALA A 10 35.61 39.16 -29.94
CA ALA A 10 35.16 39.17 -28.54
C ALA A 10 33.72 38.59 -28.50
N ARG A 11 33.51 37.28 -28.45
CA ARG A 11 33.45 36.46 -27.22
C ARG A 11 32.88 37.21 -26.00
N LEU A 12 31.57 37.13 -25.81
CA LEU A 12 30.98 37.19 -24.47
C LEU A 12 29.71 36.31 -24.42
N THR A 13 29.93 35.01 -24.21
CA THR A 13 28.87 34.07 -23.85
C THR A 13 28.77 34.09 -22.32
N VAL A 14 27.74 34.75 -21.77
CA VAL A 14 27.45 34.68 -20.34
C VAL A 14 26.65 33.40 -20.10
N LEU A 15 27.35 32.35 -19.68
CA LEU A 15 26.76 31.08 -19.26
C LEU A 15 26.51 31.16 -17.74
N THR A 16 25.31 31.56 -17.33
CA THR A 16 24.91 31.50 -15.92
C THR A 16 24.59 30.04 -15.57
N VAL A 17 25.54 29.35 -14.95
CA VAL A 17 25.32 28.02 -14.37
C VAL A 17 24.57 28.19 -13.05
N ILE A 18 23.27 27.93 -13.05
CA ILE A 18 22.51 27.73 -11.83
C ILE A 18 22.71 26.27 -11.41
N LEU A 19 23.66 26.04 -10.49
CA LEU A 19 23.75 24.80 -9.72
C LEU A 19 22.62 24.81 -8.69
N LEU A 20 21.42 24.41 -9.10
CA LEU A 20 20.42 23.91 -8.17
C LEU A 20 20.89 22.52 -7.74
N GLY A 21 21.38 22.44 -6.49
CA GLY A 21 21.71 21.18 -5.86
C GLY A 21 20.51 20.25 -5.93
N ALA A 22 20.62 19.21 -6.76
CA ALA A 22 19.79 18.04 -6.63
C ALA A 22 20.23 17.35 -5.34
N GLY A 23 19.58 17.68 -4.23
CA GLY A 23 19.54 16.78 -3.09
C GLY A 23 18.93 15.49 -3.62
N SER A 24 19.73 14.44 -3.75
CA SER A 24 19.23 13.11 -4.00
C SER A 24 18.42 12.72 -2.77
N LEU A 25 17.11 12.94 -2.82
CA LEU A 25 16.19 12.33 -1.88
C LEU A 25 16.37 10.83 -2.04
N VAL A 26 17.06 10.20 -1.08
CA VAL A 26 17.06 8.75 -0.97
C VAL A 26 15.64 8.39 -0.59
N ALA A 27 14.87 7.97 -1.60
CA ALA A 27 13.49 7.56 -1.43
C ALA A 27 13.51 6.23 -0.68
N THR A 28 12.74 6.12 0.40
CA THR A 28 12.44 4.85 1.06
C THR A 28 11.99 3.85 -0.01
N GLU A 29 12.70 2.74 -0.15
CA GLU A 29 12.32 1.68 -1.09
C GLU A 29 11.63 0.55 -0.32
N ALA A 30 10.48 0.08 -0.82
CA ALA A 30 9.72 -1.01 -0.23
C ALA A 30 9.36 -2.09 -1.26
N GLN A 31 9.27 -3.31 -0.74
CA GLN A 31 9.05 -4.63 -1.35
C GLN A 31 7.82 -5.43 -0.88
N VAL A 32 6.74 -5.66 -1.61
CA VAL A 32 5.73 -6.68 -1.28
C VAL A 32 6.30 -8.02 -1.68
N GLN A 33 6.54 -8.88 -0.69
CA GLN A 33 7.16 -10.19 -0.92
C GLN A 33 6.14 -11.29 -1.10
N LYS A 34 5.05 -11.24 -0.32
CA LYS A 34 4.02 -12.28 -0.30
C LYS A 34 2.73 -11.73 0.23
N VAL A 35 1.61 -12.21 -0.32
CA VAL A 35 0.27 -12.01 0.24
C VAL A 35 -0.32 -13.39 0.51
N GLN A 36 -0.91 -13.56 1.68
CA GLN A 36 -1.62 -14.79 2.05
C GLN A 36 -3.05 -14.46 2.45
N PHE A 37 -3.96 -15.36 2.10
CA PHE A 37 -5.39 -15.24 2.34
C PHE A 37 -5.85 -16.53 3.01
N ASP A 38 -6.32 -16.41 4.25
CA ASP A 38 -6.64 -17.56 5.08
C ASP A 38 -7.98 -17.35 5.81
N LEU A 39 -8.67 -18.45 6.12
CA LEU A 39 -9.77 -18.44 7.09
C LEU A 39 -9.19 -18.87 8.43
N VAL A 40 -9.35 -18.03 9.44
CA VAL A 40 -8.81 -18.26 10.78
C VAL A 40 -9.93 -18.23 11.81
N GLU A 41 -9.88 -19.16 12.75
CA GLU A 41 -10.89 -19.30 13.79
C GLU A 41 -10.32 -18.82 15.11
N GLU A 42 -11.09 -18.03 15.85
CA GLU A 42 -10.84 -17.86 17.28
C GLU A 42 -11.24 -19.17 17.99
N ARG A 43 -10.42 -19.61 18.94
CA ARG A 43 -10.72 -20.84 19.70
C ARG A 43 -12.09 -20.75 20.36
N GLY A 44 -13.02 -21.58 19.90
CA GLY A 44 -14.38 -21.68 20.45
C GLY A 44 -15.39 -20.70 19.82
N ALA A 45 -14.99 -19.90 18.82
CA ALA A 45 -15.92 -19.12 18.02
C ALA A 45 -16.56 -20.01 16.93
N PRO A 46 -17.84 -19.78 16.58
CA PRO A 46 -18.54 -20.58 15.59
C PRO A 46 -18.17 -20.24 14.14
N ASP A 47 -17.70 -19.01 13.91
CA ASP A 47 -17.54 -18.45 12.57
C ASP A 47 -16.10 -17.98 12.33
N PRO A 48 -15.55 -18.20 11.13
CA PRO A 48 -14.18 -17.83 10.81
C PRO A 48 -14.06 -16.35 10.47
N TRP A 49 -12.89 -15.79 10.77
CA TRP A 49 -12.44 -14.51 10.23
C TRP A 49 -11.69 -14.75 8.92
N PHE A 50 -11.79 -13.82 7.98
CA PHE A 50 -10.93 -13.82 6.79
C PHE A 50 -9.69 -12.97 7.04
N GLU A 51 -8.53 -13.63 7.11
CA GLU A 51 -7.23 -13.01 7.33
C GLU A 51 -6.53 -12.72 5.99
N VAL A 52 -5.96 -11.52 5.89
CA VAL A 52 -5.04 -11.13 4.84
C VAL A 52 -3.71 -10.75 5.46
N ALA A 53 -2.65 -11.48 5.10
CA ALA A 53 -1.30 -11.26 5.59
C ALA A 53 -0.40 -10.77 4.45
N ALA A 54 -0.08 -9.47 4.46
CA ALA A 54 0.84 -8.86 3.52
C ALA A 54 2.25 -8.83 4.12
N THR A 55 3.14 -9.69 3.63
CA THR A 55 4.58 -9.63 3.96
C THR A 55 5.25 -8.63 3.05
N PHE A 56 5.94 -7.66 3.63
CA PHE A 56 6.68 -6.66 2.90
C PHE A 56 8.05 -6.40 3.52
N ASN A 57 8.94 -5.77 2.76
CA ASN A 57 10.30 -5.45 3.18
C ASN A 57 10.61 -3.99 2.91
N ILE A 58 10.98 -3.26 3.95
CA ILE A 58 11.57 -1.92 3.82
C ILE A 58 13.05 -2.14 3.54
N LYS A 59 13.54 -1.71 2.37
CA LYS A 59 14.93 -1.92 1.93
C LYS A 59 15.86 -0.85 2.48
N GLU A 60 15.39 0.40 2.48
CA GLU A 60 16.18 1.55 2.89
C GLU A 60 15.34 2.45 3.80
N GLY A 61 15.97 2.97 4.86
CA GLY A 61 15.37 3.96 5.75
C GLY A 61 15.46 5.37 5.15
N GLU A 62 15.29 6.37 5.99
CA GLU A 62 15.28 7.77 5.57
C GLU A 62 16.65 8.45 5.70
N GLU A 63 16.82 9.56 4.99
CA GLU A 63 17.97 10.44 5.16
C GLU A 63 18.09 10.91 6.62
N GLY A 64 19.28 10.77 7.20
CA GLY A 64 19.53 11.07 8.61
C GLY A 64 19.08 9.99 9.60
N ASN A 65 18.27 9.01 9.16
CA ASN A 65 17.90 7.85 9.96
C ASN A 65 17.77 6.57 9.10
N PRO A 66 18.90 6.02 8.60
CA PRO A 66 18.89 4.92 7.63
C PRO A 66 18.35 3.60 8.22
N ARG A 67 18.13 3.53 9.54
CA ARG A 67 17.57 2.37 10.22
C ARG A 67 16.04 2.34 10.18
N PHE A 68 15.38 3.47 9.95
CA PHE A 68 13.92 3.56 10.04
C PHE A 68 13.30 4.30 8.85
N ALA A 69 12.12 3.83 8.45
CA ALA A 69 11.20 4.55 7.56
C ALA A 69 10.05 5.13 8.39
N ASN A 70 9.62 6.35 8.08
CA ASN A 70 8.52 7.01 8.79
C ASN A 70 7.26 7.06 7.94
N GLU A 71 6.11 7.10 8.62
CA GLU A 71 4.79 7.22 8.01
C GLU A 71 4.54 6.17 6.92
N VAL A 72 4.95 4.93 7.16
CA VAL A 72 4.71 3.82 6.24
C VAL A 72 3.24 3.42 6.34
N VAL A 73 2.51 3.47 5.23
CA VAL A 73 1.11 3.05 5.15
C VAL A 73 1.00 1.85 4.22
N VAL A 74 0.37 0.79 4.73
CA VAL A 74 -0.02 -0.39 3.96
C VAL A 74 -1.52 -0.34 3.76
N SER A 75 -1.95 0.02 2.56
CA SER A 75 -3.37 0.00 2.19
C SER A 75 -3.69 -1.31 1.51
N PHE A 76 -4.72 -2.01 1.97
CA PHE A 76 -5.27 -3.21 1.34
C PHE A 76 -6.68 -2.93 0.86
N SER A 77 -7.00 -3.33 -0.36
CA SER A 77 -8.34 -3.23 -0.93
C SER A 77 -8.68 -4.46 -1.74
N PHE A 78 -9.92 -4.93 -1.66
CA PHE A 78 -10.36 -6.07 -2.45
C PHE A 78 -11.82 -6.00 -2.85
N ALA A 79 -12.16 -6.75 -3.90
CA ALA A 79 -13.51 -6.98 -4.36
C ALA A 79 -13.87 -8.47 -4.26
N VAL A 80 -15.02 -8.75 -3.64
CA VAL A 80 -15.66 -10.08 -3.63
C VAL A 80 -16.90 -10.07 -4.49
N ARG A 81 -17.13 -11.15 -5.23
CA ARG A 81 -18.33 -11.30 -6.05
C ARG A 81 -19.53 -11.61 -5.14
N GLU A 82 -20.60 -10.86 -5.28
CA GLU A 82 -21.85 -11.12 -4.57
C GLU A 82 -22.56 -12.33 -5.18
N LYS A 83 -22.95 -13.30 -4.35
CA LYS A 83 -23.64 -14.50 -4.82
C LYS A 83 -25.07 -14.19 -5.25
N GLY A 84 -25.50 -14.76 -6.37
CA GLY A 84 -26.84 -14.57 -6.91
C GLY A 84 -27.03 -13.31 -7.76
N ARG A 85 -25.99 -12.48 -7.90
CA ARG A 85 -25.96 -11.34 -8.83
C ARG A 85 -24.66 -11.36 -9.60
N GLU A 86 -24.74 -11.84 -10.84
CA GLU A 86 -23.58 -12.12 -11.70
C GLU A 86 -22.68 -10.90 -12.00
N ARG A 87 -23.10 -9.68 -11.63
CA ARG A 87 -22.40 -8.42 -11.88
C ARG A 87 -22.12 -7.55 -10.65
N ASP A 88 -22.57 -7.97 -9.46
CA ASP A 88 -22.39 -7.17 -8.26
C ASP A 88 -21.13 -7.62 -7.52
N PHE A 89 -20.28 -6.65 -7.21
CA PHE A 89 -19.08 -6.83 -6.40
C PHE A 89 -19.25 -5.99 -5.13
N ARG A 90 -18.82 -6.51 -3.99
CA ARG A 90 -18.61 -5.70 -2.79
C ARG A 90 -17.16 -5.34 -2.67
N PHE A 91 -16.90 -4.09 -2.31
CA PHE A 91 -15.57 -3.53 -2.20
C PHE A 91 -15.24 -3.23 -0.74
N TYR A 92 -14.05 -3.64 -0.32
CA TYR A 92 -13.56 -3.42 1.03
C TYR A 92 -12.17 -2.81 0.99
N SER A 93 -11.84 -1.99 1.98
CA SER A 93 -10.50 -1.44 2.16
C SER A 93 -10.12 -1.35 3.64
N ALA A 94 -8.83 -1.46 3.93
CA ALA A 94 -8.25 -1.06 5.20
C ALA A 94 -6.84 -0.50 5.01
N GLU A 95 -6.37 0.18 6.05
CA GLU A 95 -5.04 0.76 6.10
C GLU A 95 -4.40 0.42 7.44
N ALA A 96 -3.13 0.04 7.39
CA ALA A 96 -2.26 -0.08 8.55
C ALA A 96 -1.20 1.02 8.46
N ILE A 97 -1.15 1.90 9.45
CA ILE A 97 -0.25 3.05 9.48
C ILE A 97 0.86 2.77 10.50
N TYR A 98 2.10 2.86 10.07
CA TYR A 98 3.29 2.66 10.88
C TYR A 98 4.06 3.99 10.96
N PRO A 99 3.95 4.72 12.09
CA PRO A 99 4.61 6.02 12.24
C PRO A 99 6.12 5.94 12.08
N THR A 100 6.70 4.85 12.59
CA THR A 100 8.12 4.51 12.44
C THR A 100 8.23 3.00 12.31
N LEU A 101 8.95 2.56 11.29
CA LEU A 101 9.15 1.15 10.98
C LEU A 101 10.63 0.89 10.72
N GLU A 102 11.20 -0.13 11.36
CA GLU A 102 12.61 -0.49 11.14
C GLU A 102 12.81 -1.03 9.72
N VAL A 103 13.99 -0.83 9.13
CA VAL A 103 14.38 -1.50 7.88
C VAL A 103 14.35 -3.02 8.07
N GLY A 104 13.83 -3.74 7.08
CA GLY A 104 13.70 -5.19 7.11
C GLY A 104 12.30 -5.69 6.78
N ARG A 105 12.07 -6.96 7.12
CA ARG A 105 10.84 -7.70 6.80
C ARG A 105 9.77 -7.51 7.87
N HIS A 106 8.55 -7.21 7.44
CA HIS A 106 7.37 -6.98 8.27
C HIS A 106 6.14 -7.68 7.69
N VAL A 107 5.11 -7.84 8.53
CA VAL A 107 3.81 -8.33 8.10
C VAL A 107 2.71 -7.37 8.55
N ALA A 108 1.88 -6.92 7.61
CA ALA A 108 0.62 -6.24 7.91
C ALA A 108 -0.52 -7.26 7.82
N ARG A 109 -1.38 -7.29 8.84
CA ARG A 109 -2.51 -8.23 8.93
C ARG A 109 -3.83 -7.50 9.03
N PHE A 110 -4.74 -7.87 8.13
CA PHE A 110 -6.10 -7.36 8.06
C PHE A 110 -7.08 -8.50 8.25
N TYR A 111 -8.12 -8.29 9.05
CA TYR A 111 -9.12 -9.30 9.36
C TYR A 111 -10.50 -8.80 9.02
N LEU A 112 -11.20 -9.47 8.12
CA LEU A 112 -12.61 -9.21 7.89
C LEU A 112 -13.42 -9.93 8.98
N ILE A 113 -14.35 -9.21 9.60
CA ILE A 113 -15.19 -9.77 10.67
C ILE A 113 -16.00 -10.99 10.19
N PRO A 114 -16.33 -11.94 11.08
CA PRO A 114 -17.00 -13.18 10.69
C PRO A 114 -18.36 -12.95 10.02
N GLU A 115 -19.11 -11.93 10.45
CA GLU A 115 -20.43 -11.61 9.89
C GLU A 115 -20.33 -11.27 8.39
N LEU A 116 -19.31 -10.51 8.00
CA LEU A 116 -19.08 -10.14 6.60
C LEU A 116 -18.44 -11.28 5.81
N THR A 117 -17.53 -12.03 6.45
CA THR A 117 -16.91 -13.22 5.87
C THR A 117 -17.97 -14.24 5.47
N ASN A 118 -18.93 -14.52 6.35
CA ASN A 118 -20.04 -15.44 6.08
C ASN A 118 -21.06 -14.87 5.10
N ARG A 119 -21.51 -13.62 5.30
CA ARG A 119 -22.53 -12.99 4.45
C ARG A 119 -22.10 -12.93 2.98
N ASP A 120 -20.82 -12.65 2.74
CA ASP A 120 -20.29 -12.48 1.39
C ASP A 120 -19.53 -13.71 0.89
N GLU A 121 -19.58 -14.82 1.64
CA GLU A 121 -18.91 -16.09 1.35
C GLU A 121 -17.43 -15.93 0.97
N VAL A 122 -16.73 -15.03 1.69
CA VAL A 122 -15.32 -14.71 1.42
C VAL A 122 -14.45 -15.91 1.78
N LYS A 123 -13.74 -16.45 0.79
CA LYS A 123 -12.84 -17.59 0.96
C LYS A 123 -11.71 -17.54 -0.05
N GLY A 124 -10.53 -17.95 0.38
CA GLY A 124 -9.34 -17.99 -0.47
C GLY A 124 -8.93 -16.62 -1.02
N GLU A 125 -8.14 -16.63 -2.09
CA GLU A 125 -7.69 -15.41 -2.76
C GLU A 125 -8.86 -14.67 -3.44
N PRO A 126 -9.05 -13.37 -3.17
CA PRO A 126 -10.09 -12.60 -3.83
C PRO A 126 -9.90 -12.46 -5.34
N PHE A 127 -11.02 -12.31 -6.07
CA PHE A 127 -11.01 -12.12 -7.51
C PHE A 127 -10.17 -10.90 -7.94
N ALA A 128 -10.30 -9.78 -7.22
CA ALA A 128 -9.54 -8.58 -7.49
C ALA A 128 -9.08 -7.97 -6.17
N PHE A 129 -7.79 -7.70 -6.04
CA PHE A 129 -7.23 -7.02 -4.88
C PHE A 129 -6.03 -6.14 -5.23
N GLU A 130 -5.78 -5.16 -4.39
CA GLU A 130 -4.67 -4.23 -4.47
C GLU A 130 -4.06 -4.03 -3.08
N ILE A 131 -2.73 -4.07 -3.01
CA ILE A 131 -1.93 -3.59 -1.89
C ILE A 131 -1.11 -2.41 -2.37
N VAL A 132 -1.15 -1.31 -1.61
CA VAL A 132 -0.32 -0.13 -1.85
C VAL A 132 0.56 0.08 -0.62
N LEU A 133 1.87 0.12 -0.86
CA LEU A 133 2.85 0.58 0.12
C LEU A 133 3.16 2.04 -0.18
N SER A 134 3.04 2.90 0.83
CA SER A 134 3.44 4.29 0.73
C SER A 134 4.22 4.74 1.96
N ALA A 135 5.06 5.75 1.80
CA ALA A 135 5.73 6.43 2.90
C ALA A 135 5.67 7.94 2.66
N LYS A 136 5.35 8.73 3.69
CA LYS A 136 5.20 10.19 3.58
C LYS A 136 4.30 10.65 2.41
N GLY A 137 3.23 9.90 2.15
CA GLY A 137 2.29 10.17 1.06
C GLY A 137 2.78 9.79 -0.34
N HIS A 138 3.98 9.24 -0.49
CA HIS A 138 4.50 8.75 -1.77
C HIS A 138 4.31 7.24 -1.89
N VAL A 139 3.73 6.79 -3.01
CA VAL A 139 3.62 5.35 -3.29
C VAL A 139 4.99 4.79 -3.61
N LEU A 140 5.42 3.83 -2.80
CA LEU A 140 6.67 3.09 -2.98
C LEU A 140 6.46 1.89 -3.89
N GLU A 141 5.34 1.18 -3.70
CA GLU A 141 5.04 -0.01 -4.45
C GLU A 141 3.54 -0.26 -4.54
N ARG A 142 3.15 -0.96 -5.60
CA ARG A 142 1.83 -1.52 -5.77
C ARG A 142 1.93 -2.98 -6.13
N PHE A 143 1.12 -3.79 -5.45
CA PHE A 143 0.96 -5.20 -5.75
C PHE A 143 -0.51 -5.47 -6.01
N VAL A 144 -0.84 -6.05 -7.16
CA VAL A 144 -2.22 -6.25 -7.60
C VAL A 144 -2.45 -7.69 -8.02
N SER A 145 -3.68 -8.17 -7.87
CA SER A 145 -4.09 -9.46 -8.41
C SER A 145 -3.93 -9.51 -9.94
N PRO A 146 -3.76 -10.70 -10.56
CA PRO A 146 -3.68 -10.84 -12.02
C PRO A 146 -4.82 -10.18 -12.80
N ASN A 147 -6.04 -10.17 -12.22
CA ASN A 147 -7.23 -9.57 -12.84
C ASN A 147 -7.19 -8.03 -12.90
N LEU A 148 -6.20 -7.39 -12.28
CA LEU A 148 -6.01 -5.94 -12.24
C LEU A 148 -4.71 -5.48 -12.95
N GLU A 149 -4.02 -6.36 -13.68
CA GLU A 149 -2.76 -6.01 -14.37
C GLU A 149 -2.95 -4.97 -15.49
N THR A 150 -4.14 -4.90 -16.09
CA THR A 150 -4.45 -3.89 -17.11
C THR A 150 -4.81 -2.56 -16.48
N VAL A 151 -4.39 -1.45 -17.10
CA VAL A 151 -4.64 -0.09 -16.61
C VAL A 151 -6.14 0.19 -16.52
N GLU A 152 -6.92 -0.32 -17.47
CA GLU A 152 -8.37 -0.18 -17.52
C GLU A 152 -9.05 -0.91 -16.37
N ALA A 153 -8.67 -2.17 -16.09
CA ALA A 153 -9.22 -2.94 -14.98
C ALA A 153 -8.88 -2.29 -13.65
N LEU A 154 -7.63 -1.87 -13.46
CA LEU A 154 -7.19 -1.18 -12.24
C LEU A 154 -7.91 0.15 -12.04
N ARG A 155 -8.08 0.95 -13.09
CA ARG A 155 -8.82 2.21 -13.04
C ARG A 155 -10.28 1.98 -12.68
N SER A 156 -10.93 1.00 -13.31
CA SER A 156 -12.32 0.65 -13.02
C SER A 156 -12.47 0.15 -11.58
N PHE A 157 -11.55 -0.70 -11.12
CA PHE A 157 -11.54 -1.20 -9.74
C PHE A 157 -11.46 -0.05 -8.74
N ARG A 158 -10.47 0.84 -8.87
CA ARG A 158 -10.31 1.99 -7.96
C ARG A 158 -11.49 2.96 -8.01
N SER A 159 -12.05 3.21 -9.19
CA SER A 159 -13.23 4.07 -9.32
C SER A 159 -14.43 3.49 -8.57
N ARG A 160 -14.63 2.17 -8.62
CA ARG A 160 -15.72 1.51 -7.89
C ARG A 160 -15.41 1.39 -6.40
N LEU A 161 -14.16 1.11 -6.05
CA LEU A 161 -13.70 1.10 -4.67
C LEU A 161 -13.99 2.43 -3.98
N GLU A 162 -13.74 3.57 -4.64
CA GLU A 162 -14.04 4.89 -4.07
C GLU A 162 -15.55 5.13 -3.89
N ALA A 163 -16.37 4.66 -4.83
CA ALA A 163 -17.81 4.88 -4.81
C ALA A 163 -18.58 3.93 -3.88
N GLU A 164 -18.13 2.67 -3.76
CA GLU A 164 -18.88 1.56 -3.16
C GLU A 164 -18.17 0.99 -1.90
N ARG A 165 -17.14 1.69 -1.40
CA ARG A 165 -16.30 1.23 -0.28
C ARG A 165 -17.13 0.86 0.96
N SER A 166 -16.97 -0.37 1.41
CA SER A 166 -17.51 -0.84 2.68
C SER A 166 -16.40 -0.93 3.73
N SER A 167 -16.73 -0.55 4.96
CA SER A 167 -15.89 -0.86 6.12
C SER A 167 -16.16 -2.29 6.58
N GLY A 168 -15.19 -2.91 7.25
CA GLY A 168 -15.33 -4.30 7.69
C GLY A 168 -14.05 -4.92 8.21
N PHE A 169 -12.91 -4.44 7.73
CA PHE A 169 -11.61 -4.88 8.20
C PHE A 169 -11.27 -4.33 9.58
N ARG A 170 -10.48 -5.12 10.29
CA ARG A 170 -9.85 -4.81 11.58
C ARG A 170 -8.36 -5.13 11.50
N LEU A 171 -7.55 -4.39 12.23
CA LEU A 171 -6.12 -4.68 12.38
C LEU A 171 -5.98 -5.73 13.48
N GLN A 172 -4.86 -6.48 13.49
CA GLN A 172 -4.65 -7.58 14.46
C GLN A 172 -4.94 -7.18 15.91
N ILE A 173 -4.56 -5.98 16.32
CA ILE A 173 -4.75 -5.47 17.69
C ILE A 173 -6.23 -5.31 18.08
N ASP A 174 -7.12 -5.15 17.10
CA ASP A 174 -8.57 -4.98 17.29
C ASP A 174 -9.33 -6.31 17.18
N THR A 175 -8.61 -7.43 17.18
CA THR A 175 -9.18 -8.77 16.98
C THR A 175 -8.76 -9.72 18.10
N PRO A 176 -9.44 -10.87 18.24
CA PRO A 176 -8.99 -11.95 19.12
C PRO A 176 -7.57 -12.47 18.84
N PHE A 177 -7.00 -12.18 17.66
CA PHE A 177 -5.68 -12.62 17.23
C PHE A 177 -4.54 -11.68 17.64
N ALA A 178 -4.82 -10.66 18.46
CA ALA A 178 -3.83 -9.68 18.94
C ALA A 178 -2.51 -10.33 19.40
N TRP A 179 -2.58 -11.51 20.03
CA TRP A 179 -1.44 -12.22 20.62
C TRP A 179 -0.91 -13.41 19.81
N TYR A 180 -1.44 -13.67 18.61
CA TYR A 180 -1.05 -14.85 17.82
C TYR A 180 0.30 -14.67 17.14
N TYR A 181 0.63 -13.43 16.76
CA TYR A 181 1.86 -13.09 16.03
C TYR A 181 2.61 -11.91 16.66
N PRO A 182 3.04 -12.00 17.94
CA PRO A 182 3.57 -10.85 18.68
C PRO A 182 4.94 -10.35 18.17
N ARG A 183 5.63 -11.13 17.32
CA ARG A 183 6.95 -10.78 16.77
C ARG A 183 6.93 -10.37 15.30
N ASP A 184 5.89 -10.74 14.56
CA ASP A 184 5.86 -10.58 13.10
C ASP A 184 5.00 -9.38 12.64
N THR A 185 4.14 -8.88 13.52
CA THR A 185 3.23 -7.76 13.23
C THR A 185 3.59 -6.58 14.13
N PRO A 186 4.37 -5.58 13.66
CA PRO A 186 4.54 -4.34 14.40
C PRO A 186 3.16 -3.71 14.64
N HIS A 187 2.98 -2.99 15.74
CA HIS A 187 1.69 -2.39 16.07
C HIS A 187 1.46 -1.13 15.21
N PRO A 188 0.54 -1.16 14.24
CA PRO A 188 0.17 0.04 13.52
C PRO A 188 -0.63 0.98 14.44
N GLU A 189 -0.57 2.29 14.17
CA GLU A 189 -1.54 3.23 14.69
C GLU A 189 -2.92 2.96 14.09
N LEU A 190 -3.96 3.16 14.90
CA LEU A 190 -5.34 3.11 14.43
C LEU A 190 -5.57 4.23 13.41
N PRO A 191 -6.20 3.96 12.25
CA PRO A 191 -6.59 5.02 11.34
C PRO A 191 -7.53 6.00 12.08
N ARG A 192 -7.20 7.29 12.07
CA ARG A 192 -7.92 8.35 12.83
C ARG A 192 -9.42 8.49 12.47
N ASN A 193 -9.90 7.77 11.44
CA ASN A 193 -11.26 7.85 10.93
C ASN A 193 -12.21 6.74 11.41
N SER A 194 -11.80 5.87 12.34
CA SER A 194 -12.67 4.79 12.87
C SER A 194 -13.67 5.24 13.96
N MET A 195 -13.81 6.55 14.21
CA MET A 195 -14.80 7.14 15.12
C MET A 195 -15.73 8.09 14.36
N LYS A 196 -16.68 7.54 13.60
CA LYS A 196 -17.95 8.20 13.27
C LYS A 196 -19.06 7.17 13.15
#